data_AF-P0C8M3-F1
#
_entry.id   AF-P0C8M3-F1
#
_cell.length_a   1.000
_cell.length_b   1.000
_cell.length_c   1.000
_cell.angle_alpha   90.00
_cell.angle_beta   90.00
_cell.angle_gamma   90.00
#
_symmetry.space_group_name_H-M   'P 1'
#
loop_
_entity.id
_entity.type
_entity.pdbx_description
1 polymer ?
#
loop_
_entity_poly.entity_id
_entity_poly.type
_entity_poly.pdbx_seq_one_letter_code
_entity_poly.pdbx_strand_id
1 'polypeptide(L)' 'MEPACRKDKQKQQTPTRGDRTKQKTAQQELKQRQRAEIYALNKVMTELEQQQFEAFCKQMQSQSE' A
#
# COMPACT_ATOMS: atom_id res chain seq x y z
N MET A 1 29.56 15.24 8.23
CA MET A 1 30.02 14.73 6.92
C MET A 1 31.33 14.02 7.18
N GLU A 2 31.34 12.70 7.13
CA GLU A 2 32.57 11.90 7.04
C GLU A 2 32.27 10.54 6.36
N PRO A 3 33.27 9.93 5.70
CA PRO A 3 33.11 8.97 4.61
C PRO A 3 33.53 7.52 4.98
N ALA A 4 33.25 6.61 4.04
CA ALA A 4 33.95 5.33 3.80
C ALA A 4 33.87 4.19 4.85
N CYS A 5 33.09 3.16 4.52
CA CYS A 5 33.40 1.77 4.89
C CYS A 5 33.47 0.90 3.62
N ARG A 6 34.70 0.58 3.19
CA ARG A 6 35.00 -0.53 2.28
C ARG A 6 35.21 -1.81 3.10
N LYS A 7 34.92 -2.98 2.48
CA LYS A 7 34.94 -4.38 2.98
C LYS A 7 33.55 -4.80 3.46
N ASP A 8 32.88 -5.76 2.81
CA ASP A 8 33.30 -7.16 2.87
C ASP A 8 32.87 -7.99 1.65
N LYS A 9 33.75 -8.93 1.27
CA LYS A 9 33.51 -9.98 0.28
C LYS A 9 32.68 -11.09 0.92
N GLN A 10 31.41 -11.25 0.55
CA GLN A 10 30.66 -12.48 0.82
C GLN A 10 29.98 -13.01 -0.44
N LYS A 11 30.61 -14.08 -0.96
CA LYS A 11 30.07 -15.19 -1.79
C LYS A 11 28.71 -14.94 -2.45
N GLN A 12 28.72 -14.79 -3.78
CA GLN A 12 27.56 -15.05 -4.63
C GLN A 12 27.15 -16.52 -4.48
N GLN A 13 26.20 -16.80 -3.59
CA GLN A 13 25.51 -18.07 -3.51
C GLN A 13 24.45 -18.06 -4.62
N THR A 14 24.64 -18.85 -5.66
CA THR A 14 23.66 -19.00 -6.75
C THR A 14 22.31 -19.39 -6.16
N PRO A 15 21.23 -18.61 -6.39
CA PRO A 15 19.93 -18.88 -5.79
C PRO A 15 19.40 -20.20 -6.35
N THR A 16 19.44 -21.24 -5.52
CA THR A 16 18.85 -22.55 -5.78
C THR A 16 17.39 -22.34 -6.22
N ARG A 17 16.91 -23.10 -7.21
CA ARG A 17 15.58 -22.92 -7.83
C ARG A 17 14.43 -22.79 -6.81
N GLY A 18 14.56 -23.41 -5.64
CA GLY A 18 13.61 -23.29 -4.52
C GLY A 18 13.52 -21.89 -3.91
N ASP A 19 14.62 -21.12 -3.85
CA ASP A 19 14.64 -19.76 -3.30
C ASP A 19 13.85 -18.80 -4.20
N ARG A 20 13.91 -18.98 -5.52
CA ARG A 20 13.10 -18.20 -6.46
C ARG A 20 11.60 -18.45 -6.26
N THR A 21 11.19 -19.68 -5.95
CA THR A 21 9.77 -19.99 -5.67
C THR A 21 9.32 -19.36 -4.37
N LYS A 22 10.10 -19.50 -3.28
CA LYS A 22 9.78 -18.87 -1.98
C LYS A 22 9.73 -17.35 -2.06
N GLN A 23 10.67 -16.72 -2.77
CA GLN A 23 10.66 -15.27 -3.01
C GLN A 23 9.42 -14.82 -3.80
N LYS A 24 9.02 -15.59 -4.84
CA LYS A 24 7.79 -15.29 -5.59
C LYS A 24 6.55 -15.39 -4.71
N THR A 25 6.43 -16.41 -3.87
CA THR A 25 5.30 -16.55 -2.93
C THR A 25 5.25 -15.40 -1.92
N ALA A 26 6.39 -15.04 -1.32
CA ALA A 26 6.45 -13.90 -0.40
C ALA A 26 6.07 -12.57 -1.09
N GLN A 27 6.49 -12.37 -2.34
CA GLN A 27 6.11 -11.19 -3.12
C GLN A 27 4.62 -11.18 -3.47
N GLN A 28 4.03 -12.35 -3.78
CA GLN A 28 2.59 -12.47 -4.06
C GLN A 28 1.76 -12.18 -2.81
N GLU A 29 2.16 -12.70 -1.64
CA GLU A 29 1.49 -12.42 -0.37
C GLU A 29 1.56 -10.93 -0.02
N LEU A 30 2.74 -10.31 -0.18
CA LEU A 30 2.89 -8.86 0.02
C LEU A 30 1.97 -8.06 -0.91
N LYS A 31 1.90 -8.40 -2.20
CA LYS A 31 1.00 -7.75 -3.15
C LYS A 31 -0.47 -7.91 -2.78
N GLN A 32 -0.87 -9.09 -2.29
CA GLN A 32 -2.24 -9.33 -1.85
C GLN A 32 -2.59 -8.52 -0.60
N ARG A 33 -1.68 -8.45 0.37
CA ARG A 33 -1.83 -7.62 1.58
C ARG A 33 -1.95 -6.14 1.22
N GLN A 34 -1.04 -5.62 0.39
CA GLN A 34 -1.11 -4.24 -0.11
C GLN A 34 -2.40 -3.96 -0.87
N ARG A 35 -2.87 -4.90 -1.71
CA ARG A 35 -4.14 -4.77 -2.42
C ARG A 35 -5.32 -4.69 -1.44
N ALA A 36 -5.33 -5.51 -0.38
CA ALA A 36 -6.35 -5.45 0.65
C ALA A 36 -6.34 -4.11 1.41
N GLU A 37 -5.15 -3.60 1.75
CA GLU A 37 -4.97 -2.29 2.39
C GLU A 37 -5.48 -1.14 1.50
N ILE A 38 -5.18 -1.17 0.19
CA ILE A 38 -5.68 -0.18 -0.77
C ILE A 38 -7.21 -0.19 -0.82
N TYR A 39 -7.86 -1.36 -0.85
CA TYR A 39 -9.32 -1.41 -0.85
C TYR A 39 -9.94 -0.97 0.47
N ALA A 40 -9.31 -1.29 1.60
CA ALA A 40 -9.76 -0.82 2.90
C ALA A 40 -9.69 0.72 2.97
N LEU A 41 -8.57 1.31 2.52
CA LEU A 41 -8.42 2.76 2.44
C LEU A 41 -9.44 3.37 1.47
N ASN A 42 -9.60 2.81 0.27
CA ASN A 42 -10.53 3.32 -0.72
C ASN A 42 -11.97 3.33 -0.19
N LYS A 43 -12.39 2.29 0.54
CA LYS A 43 -13.71 2.25 1.18
C LYS A 43 -13.91 3.43 2.13
N VAL A 44 -12.94 3.67 3.01
CA VAL A 44 -12.99 4.80 3.96
C VAL A 44 -13.02 6.14 3.23
N MET A 45 -12.22 6.30 2.18
CA MET A 45 -12.18 7.53 1.40
C MET A 45 -13.50 7.80 0.65
N THR A 46 -14.10 6.77 0.05
CA THR A 46 -15.41 6.88 -0.62
C THR A 46 -16.52 7.19 0.38
N GLU A 47 -16.52 6.56 1.56
CA GLU A 47 -17.50 6.86 2.62
C GLU A 47 -17.36 8.31 3.12
N LEU A 48 -16.12 8.78 3.29
CA LEU A 48 -15.84 10.17 3.69
C LEU A 48 -16.33 11.17 2.63
N GLU A 49 -16.03 10.92 1.36
CA GLU A 49 -16.49 11.76 0.24
C GLU A 49 -18.02 11.80 0.17
N GLN A 50 -18.68 10.65 0.33
CA GLN A 50 -20.15 10.57 0.36
C GLN A 50 -20.75 11.38 1.52
N GLN A 51 -20.17 11.30 2.71
CA GLN A 51 -20.60 12.11 3.86
C GLN A 51 -20.47 13.61 3.59
N GLN A 52 -19.35 14.03 2.98
CA GLN A 52 -19.13 15.44 2.61
C GLN A 52 -20.16 15.90 1.57
N PHE A 53 -20.44 15.05 0.57
CA PHE A 53 -21.44 15.34 -0.46
C PHE A 53 -22.86 15.45 0.12
N GLU A 54 -23.27 14.53 1.00
CA GLU A 54 -24.57 14.58 1.66
C GLU A 54 -24.71 15.81 2.56
N ALA A 55 -23.66 16.19 3.29
CA ALA A 55 -23.65 17.41 4.09
C ALA A 55 -23.81 18.65 3.21
N PHE A 56 -23.12 18.70 2.06
CA PHE A 56 -23.26 19.76 1.07
C PHE A 56 -24.70 19.85 0.52
N CYS A 57 -25.30 18.73 0.12
CA CYS A 57 -26.68 18.70 -0.37
C CYS A 57 -27.68 19.19 0.70
N LYS A 58 -27.54 18.76 1.96
CA LYS A 58 -28.39 19.21 3.07
C LYS A 58 -28.28 20.72 3.30
N GLN A 59 -27.06 21.26 3.23
CA GLN A 59 -26.84 22.71 3.36
C GLN A 59 -27.56 23.49 2.25
N MET A 60 -27.49 23.02 0.99
CA MET A 60 -28.20 23.65 -0.12
C MET A 60 -29.72 23.57 0.00
N GLN A 61 -30.26 22.44 0.48
CA GLN A 61 -31.70 22.29 0.71
C GLN A 61 -32.20 23.22 1.84
N SER A 62 -31.42 23.38 2.92
CA SER A 62 -31.78 24.28 4.02
C SER A 62 -31.75 25.77 3.64
N GLN A 63 -31.09 26.15 2.53
CA GLN A 63 -31.12 27.52 2.03
C GLN A 63 -32.32 27.79 1.11
N SER A 64 -33.00 26.73 0.64
CA SER A 64 -34.18 26.83 -0.23
C SER A 64 -35.51 26.82 0.51
N GLU A 65 -35.49 26.53 1.82
CA GLU A 65 -36.64 26.66 2.74
C GLU A 65 -36.56 27.96 3.53
#